data_AF-A0A7Y4INM4-F1
#
_entry.id   AF-A0A7Y4INM4-F1
#
_cell.length_a   1.000
_cell.length_b   1.000
_cell.length_c   1.000
_cell.angle_alpha   90.00
_cell.angle_beta   90.00
_cell.angle_gamma   90.00
#
_symmetry.space_group_name_H-M   'P 1'
#
loop_
_entity.id
_entity.type
_entity.pdbx_description
1 polymer ?
#
loop_
_entity_poly.entity_id
_entity_poly.type
_entity_poly.pdbx_seq_one_letter_code
_entity_poly.pdbx_strand_id
1 'polypeptide(L)'
;EPPEWRLGPTAPEAAALDARWRERGEPLTRLVPVSLPGVKTRFDELLVDADPERLLTRVKDFAATPEEALPEFAKAHGLPEELLPKLRALKAGPPLEVDASYVRPFYRYGGARHRGSVPPEARAYCYLDRRLVPRGDHRLRGPYDPHLGAVKLLFNVRELPLSAALLEDEGCVHDHRHARFAPLYVPQRLRDEGLGLTRSVKTRDELGPLVPNLSPRGLAWAERLGGPLPAFQALVRFLNGPEVQGIWAPAFGASRVVPVPLAEE
;
A
#
# COMPACT_ATOMS: atom_id res chain seq x y z
N GLU A 1 16.99 -21.82 -12.41
CA GLU A 1 15.63 -21.49 -11.94
C GLU A 1 14.91 -22.81 -11.65
N PRO A 2 14.14 -22.93 -10.55
CA PRO A 2 13.31 -24.12 -10.31
C PRO A 2 12.24 -24.26 -11.41
N PRO A 3 11.78 -25.49 -11.73
CA PRO A 3 10.80 -25.71 -12.78
C PRO A 3 9.44 -25.08 -12.42
N GLU A 4 8.91 -24.25 -13.31
CA GLU A 4 7.56 -23.71 -13.18
C GLU A 4 6.55 -24.76 -13.66
N TRP A 5 5.76 -25.29 -12.72
CA TRP A 5 4.61 -26.12 -13.04
C TRP A 5 3.51 -25.25 -13.67
N ARG A 6 3.18 -25.49 -14.94
CA ARG A 6 2.17 -24.75 -15.71
C ARG A 6 1.12 -25.70 -16.27
N LEU A 7 -0.14 -25.25 -16.29
CA LEU A 7 -1.29 -26.04 -16.75
C LEU A 7 -1.39 -26.19 -18.29
N GLY A 8 -0.50 -25.55 -19.06
CA GLY A 8 -0.47 -25.65 -20.53
C GLY A 8 0.78 -25.01 -21.14
N PRO A 9 1.04 -25.22 -22.44
CA PRO A 9 2.17 -24.61 -23.14
C PRO A 9 1.99 -23.08 -23.19
N THR A 10 3.11 -22.37 -23.04
CA THR A 10 3.11 -20.90 -23.12
C THR A 10 3.05 -20.47 -24.58
N ALA A 11 2.12 -19.57 -24.91
CA ALA A 11 2.01 -19.03 -26.26
C ALA A 11 3.37 -18.44 -26.72
N PRO A 12 3.84 -18.72 -27.96
CA PRO A 12 5.12 -18.22 -28.44
C PRO A 12 5.26 -16.70 -28.35
N GLU A 13 4.18 -15.97 -28.60
CA GLU A 13 4.13 -14.51 -28.49
C GLU A 13 4.41 -14.03 -27.05
N ALA A 14 3.80 -14.67 -26.05
CA ALA A 14 4.03 -14.34 -24.65
C ALA A 14 5.48 -14.66 -24.22
N ALA A 15 6.03 -15.78 -24.70
CA ALA A 15 7.43 -16.14 -24.43
C ALA A 15 8.42 -15.15 -25.05
N ALA A 16 8.20 -14.75 -26.30
CA ALA A 16 9.02 -13.75 -26.99
C ALA A 16 8.93 -12.37 -26.31
N LEU A 17 7.73 -11.98 -25.88
CA LEU A 17 7.48 -10.74 -25.14
C LEU A 17 8.23 -10.74 -23.80
N ASP A 18 8.10 -11.80 -23.01
CA ASP A 18 8.80 -11.94 -21.72
C ASP A 18 10.33 -11.90 -21.90
N ALA A 19 10.87 -12.61 -22.90
CA ALA A 19 12.29 -12.59 -23.20
C ALA A 19 12.79 -11.17 -23.53
N ARG A 20 12.08 -10.46 -24.42
CA ARG A 20 12.39 -9.07 -24.79
C ARG A 20 12.37 -8.13 -23.59
N TRP A 21 11.35 -8.23 -22.74
CA TRP A 21 11.24 -7.39 -21.54
C TRP A 21 12.28 -7.75 -20.48
N ARG A 22 12.66 -9.02 -20.33
CA ARG A 22 13.74 -9.42 -19.40
C ARG A 22 15.11 -8.91 -19.85
N GLU A 23 15.37 -8.91 -21.15
CA GLU A 23 16.63 -8.41 -21.72
C GLU A 23 16.78 -6.89 -21.51
N ARG A 24 15.71 -6.13 -21.79
CA ARG A 24 15.78 -4.65 -21.81
C ARG A 24 15.27 -3.98 -20.53
N GLY A 25 14.54 -4.72 -19.72
CA GLY A 25 13.83 -4.21 -18.56
C GLY A 25 14.46 -4.53 -17.22
N GLU A 26 13.73 -4.22 -16.16
CA GLU A 26 14.05 -4.57 -14.79
C GLU A 26 12.78 -5.09 -14.08
N PRO A 27 12.85 -6.17 -13.27
CA PRO A 27 11.70 -6.63 -12.51
C PRO A 27 11.10 -5.52 -11.65
N LEU A 28 9.77 -5.36 -11.65
CA LEU A 28 9.08 -4.28 -10.92
C LEU A 28 9.54 -4.14 -9.47
N THR A 29 9.75 -5.26 -8.76
CA THR A 29 10.18 -5.27 -7.36
C THR A 29 11.62 -4.81 -7.14
N ARG A 30 12.46 -4.84 -8.18
CA ARG A 30 13.81 -4.31 -8.16
C ARG A 30 13.82 -2.85 -8.62
N LEU A 31 13.02 -2.53 -9.63
CA LEU A 31 12.83 -1.17 -10.15
C LEU A 31 12.26 -0.23 -9.08
N VAL A 32 11.29 -0.71 -8.27
CA VAL A 32 10.68 0.01 -7.15
C VAL A 32 10.97 -0.78 -5.86
N PRO A 33 12.13 -0.56 -5.22
CA PRO A 33 12.67 -1.46 -4.19
C PRO A 33 11.87 -1.46 -2.88
N VAL A 34 11.25 -0.33 -2.52
CA VAL A 34 10.46 -0.22 -1.30
C VAL A 34 8.98 -0.27 -1.64
N SER A 35 8.33 -1.40 -1.35
CA SER A 35 6.87 -1.51 -1.40
C SER A 35 6.34 -2.16 -0.14
N LEU A 36 5.15 -1.76 0.29
CA LEU A 36 4.54 -2.16 1.54
C LEU A 36 3.10 -2.58 1.30
N PRO A 37 2.56 -3.53 2.09
CA PRO A 37 1.14 -3.81 2.06
C PRO A 37 0.38 -2.69 2.82
N GLY A 38 -0.90 -2.45 2.48
CA GLY A 38 -1.68 -1.32 3.03
C GLY A 38 -1.95 -1.39 4.54
N VAL A 39 -2.63 -0.42 5.13
CA VAL A 39 -3.10 -0.49 6.52
C VAL A 39 -4.23 -1.51 6.62
N LYS A 40 -4.09 -2.42 7.59
CA LYS A 40 -5.17 -3.29 8.06
C LYS A 40 -5.54 -2.86 9.47
N THR A 41 -6.58 -2.04 9.60
CA THR A 41 -7.12 -1.57 10.90
C THR A 41 -7.61 -2.76 11.74
N ARG A 42 -8.13 -3.80 11.07
CA ARG A 42 -8.86 -4.93 11.63
C ARG A 42 -10.09 -4.54 12.44
N PHE A 43 -10.50 -3.29 12.48
CA PHE A 43 -11.66 -2.79 13.22
C PHE A 43 -12.23 -1.53 12.56
N ASP A 44 -12.63 -1.67 11.30
CA ASP A 44 -13.11 -0.54 10.49
C ASP A 44 -14.34 0.12 11.10
N GLU A 45 -15.21 -0.63 11.78
CA GLU A 45 -16.43 -0.13 12.40
C GLU A 45 -16.15 0.90 13.50
N LEU A 46 -15.00 0.78 14.17
CA LEU A 46 -14.53 1.74 15.18
C LEU A 46 -13.61 2.79 14.54
N LEU A 47 -12.67 2.35 13.71
CA LEU A 47 -11.49 3.14 13.31
C LEU A 47 -11.59 3.78 11.94
N VAL A 48 -12.67 3.57 11.18
CA VAL A 48 -12.85 4.12 9.83
C VAL A 48 -14.23 4.74 9.68
N ASP A 49 -14.29 5.90 9.04
CA ASP A 49 -15.55 6.55 8.70
C ASP A 49 -15.40 7.39 7.42
N ALA A 50 -16.51 7.70 6.76
CA ALA A 50 -16.51 8.66 5.65
C ALA A 50 -16.32 10.11 6.15
N ASP A 51 -16.68 10.37 7.41
CA ASP A 51 -16.62 11.69 8.04
C ASP A 51 -15.54 11.72 9.14
N PRO A 52 -14.54 12.62 9.06
CA PRO A 52 -13.43 12.67 10.01
C PRO A 52 -13.85 13.13 11.41
N GLU A 53 -14.89 13.97 11.53
CA GLU A 53 -15.38 14.48 12.80
C GLU A 53 -16.20 13.42 13.53
N ARG A 54 -17.08 12.72 12.81
CA ARG A 54 -17.81 11.56 13.36
C ARG A 54 -16.87 10.45 13.82
N LEU A 55 -15.82 10.18 13.04
CA LEU A 55 -14.77 9.24 13.43
C LEU A 55 -14.08 9.67 14.73
N LEU A 56 -13.62 10.92 14.80
CA LEU A 56 -12.92 11.44 15.98
C LEU A 56 -13.79 11.38 17.22
N THR A 57 -15.06 11.81 17.11
CA THR A 57 -16.05 11.73 18.19
C THR A 57 -16.22 10.30 18.66
N ARG A 58 -16.46 9.35 17.76
CA ARG A 58 -16.59 7.92 18.10
C ARG A 58 -15.36 7.38 18.84
N VAL A 59 -14.15 7.77 18.45
CA VAL A 59 -12.91 7.33 19.12
C VAL A 59 -12.74 7.99 20.49
N LYS A 60 -13.10 9.27 20.65
CA LYS A 60 -13.12 9.97 21.94
C LYS A 60 -14.13 9.33 22.90
N ASP A 61 -15.34 9.08 22.42
CA ASP A 61 -16.38 8.43 23.20
C ASP A 61 -15.93 7.04 23.62
N PHE A 62 -15.38 6.24 22.68
CA PHE A 62 -14.79 4.94 23.00
C PHE A 62 -13.73 5.06 24.09
N ALA A 63 -12.80 6.01 23.99
CA ALA A 63 -11.74 6.20 24.99
C ALA A 63 -12.30 6.50 26.38
N ALA A 64 -13.36 7.31 26.48
CA ALA A 64 -14.01 7.70 27.73
C ALA A 64 -14.96 6.62 28.30
N THR A 65 -15.54 5.74 27.47
CA THR A 65 -16.50 4.72 27.90
C THR A 65 -15.84 3.66 28.80
N PRO A 66 -16.33 3.41 30.03
CA PRO A 66 -15.84 2.30 30.86
C PRO A 66 -16.31 0.94 30.31
N GLU A 67 -15.66 -0.15 30.69
CA GLU A 67 -15.88 -1.47 30.08
C GLU A 67 -17.33 -1.95 30.21
N GLU A 68 -17.96 -1.69 31.36
CA GLU A 68 -19.34 -2.04 31.67
C GLU A 68 -20.37 -1.32 30.77
N ALA A 69 -20.02 -0.16 30.21
CA ALA A 69 -20.90 0.65 29.36
C ALA A 69 -20.63 0.48 27.85
N LEU A 70 -19.78 -0.49 27.47
CA LEU A 70 -19.51 -0.79 26.07
C LEU A 70 -20.75 -1.23 25.26
N PRO A 71 -21.74 -1.96 25.81
CA PRO A 71 -22.99 -2.27 25.09
C PRO A 71 -23.74 -1.01 24.66
N GLU A 72 -23.88 -0.03 25.55
CA GLU A 72 -24.54 1.25 25.29
C GLU A 72 -23.76 2.08 24.27
N PHE A 73 -22.44 2.13 24.39
CA PHE A 73 -21.56 2.75 23.40
C PHE A 73 -21.74 2.11 22.01
N ALA A 74 -21.71 0.78 21.93
CA ALA A 74 -21.84 0.08 20.65
C ALA A 74 -23.18 0.43 19.99
N LYS A 75 -24.27 0.41 20.77
CA LYS A 75 -25.61 0.82 20.29
C LYS A 75 -25.64 2.28 19.82
N ALA A 76 -25.06 3.21 20.58
CA ALA A 76 -25.07 4.64 20.25
C ALA A 76 -24.33 4.96 18.94
N HIS A 77 -23.28 4.20 18.62
CA HIS A 77 -22.49 4.38 17.40
C HIS A 77 -22.83 3.39 16.28
N GLY A 78 -23.85 2.55 16.45
CA GLY A 78 -24.28 1.57 15.46
C GLY A 78 -23.26 0.45 15.21
N LEU A 79 -22.46 0.10 16.21
CA LEU A 79 -21.55 -1.03 16.15
C LEU A 79 -22.30 -2.34 16.43
N PRO A 80 -22.10 -3.39 15.62
CA PRO A 80 -22.69 -4.70 15.89
C PRO A 80 -22.27 -5.30 17.24
N GLU A 81 -23.20 -5.97 17.93
CA GLU A 81 -22.98 -6.53 19.28
C GLU A 81 -21.89 -7.62 19.30
N GLU A 82 -21.69 -8.33 18.19
CA GLU A 82 -20.62 -9.32 18.04
C GLU A 82 -19.21 -8.71 18.15
N LEU A 83 -19.07 -7.39 18.08
CA LEU A 83 -17.80 -6.68 18.26
C LEU A 83 -17.50 -6.35 19.73
N LEU A 84 -18.43 -6.57 20.66
CA LEU A 84 -18.22 -6.31 22.10
C LEU A 84 -16.99 -7.01 22.69
N PRO A 85 -16.71 -8.31 22.43
CA PRO A 85 -15.50 -8.96 22.93
C PRO A 85 -14.21 -8.26 22.46
N LYS A 86 -14.22 -7.70 21.25
CA LYS A 86 -13.08 -7.02 20.66
C LYS A 86 -12.92 -5.59 21.22
N LEU A 87 -14.02 -4.89 21.51
CA LEU A 87 -13.99 -3.61 22.24
C LEU A 87 -13.41 -3.80 23.65
N ARG A 88 -13.84 -4.84 24.37
CA ARG A 88 -13.28 -5.19 25.69
C ARG A 88 -11.79 -5.50 25.61
N ALA A 89 -11.37 -6.27 24.61
CA ALA A 89 -9.96 -6.58 24.41
C ALA A 89 -9.10 -5.33 24.16
N LEU A 90 -9.63 -4.30 23.48
CA LEU A 90 -8.94 -3.01 23.32
C LEU A 90 -8.89 -2.23 24.64
N LYS A 91 -9.93 -2.32 25.48
CA LYS A 91 -9.99 -1.65 26.79
C LYS A 91 -9.05 -2.24 27.83
N ALA A 92 -8.71 -3.53 27.73
CA ALA A 92 -7.73 -4.17 28.59
C ALA A 92 -6.28 -3.66 28.41
N GLY A 93 -6.02 -2.88 27.36
CA GLY A 93 -4.73 -2.23 27.13
C GLY A 93 -4.52 -0.95 27.96
N PRO A 94 -3.38 -0.26 27.74
CA PRO A 94 -3.15 1.06 28.35
C PRO A 94 -4.26 2.06 27.98
N PRO A 95 -4.52 3.07 28.84
CA PRO A 95 -5.45 4.14 28.52
C PRO A 95 -5.15 4.78 27.16
N LEU A 96 -6.21 4.99 26.37
CA LEU A 96 -6.12 5.60 25.07
C LEU A 96 -6.22 7.12 25.20
N GLU A 97 -5.12 7.81 24.93
CA GLU A 97 -5.14 9.26 24.73
C GLU A 97 -5.49 9.57 23.27
N VAL A 98 -6.60 10.27 23.05
CA VAL A 98 -7.09 10.54 21.70
C VAL A 98 -6.52 11.84 21.15
N ASP A 99 -5.85 11.76 20.00
CA ASP A 99 -5.28 12.90 19.29
C ASP A 99 -5.86 12.97 17.87
N ALA A 100 -6.36 14.15 17.50
CA ALA A 100 -6.89 14.42 16.17
C ALA A 100 -5.85 14.25 15.05
N SER A 101 -4.55 14.36 15.35
CA SER A 101 -3.47 14.14 14.38
C SER A 101 -3.39 12.70 13.84
N TYR A 102 -4.04 11.74 14.51
CA TYR A 102 -4.17 10.37 14.03
C TYR A 102 -5.33 10.18 13.04
N VAL A 103 -6.22 11.16 12.87
CA VAL A 103 -7.25 11.13 11.83
C VAL A 103 -6.62 11.45 10.48
N ARG A 104 -6.64 10.50 9.56
CA ARG A 104 -5.95 10.61 8.26
C ARG A 104 -6.84 10.16 7.12
N PRO A 105 -6.68 10.71 5.90
CA PRO A 105 -7.34 10.16 4.72
C PRO A 105 -7.02 8.67 4.55
N PHE A 106 -8.01 7.89 4.15
CA PHE A 106 -7.91 6.44 3.98
C PHE A 106 -8.49 6.01 2.63
N TYR A 107 -7.62 5.60 1.72
CA TYR A 107 -7.97 5.26 0.34
C TYR A 107 -8.24 3.76 0.20
N ARG A 108 -9.47 3.40 -0.16
CA ARG A 108 -9.94 2.02 -0.34
C ARG A 108 -9.67 1.52 -1.75
N TYR A 109 -8.40 1.32 -2.07
CA TYR A 109 -7.98 0.70 -3.33
C TYR A 109 -8.65 -0.68 -3.53
N GLY A 110 -9.26 -0.90 -4.69
CA GLY A 110 -10.01 -2.12 -4.99
C GLY A 110 -9.41 -2.96 -6.11
N GLY A 111 -8.10 -2.87 -6.34
CA GLY A 111 -7.42 -3.62 -7.39
C GLY A 111 -7.85 -3.17 -8.78
N ALA A 112 -8.24 -4.13 -9.63
CA ALA A 112 -8.59 -3.90 -11.03
C ALA A 112 -9.70 -2.84 -11.24
N ARG A 113 -10.61 -2.66 -10.28
CA ARG A 113 -11.69 -1.67 -10.38
C ARG A 113 -11.19 -0.22 -10.34
N HIS A 114 -9.98 0.01 -9.82
CA HIS A 114 -9.36 1.34 -9.67
C HIS A 114 -8.07 1.45 -10.48
N ARG A 115 -7.98 0.81 -11.65
CA ARG A 115 -6.81 0.98 -12.53
C ARG A 115 -6.69 2.45 -12.95
N GLY A 116 -5.46 2.94 -13.01
CA GLY A 116 -5.17 4.33 -13.34
C GLY A 116 -5.12 5.21 -12.10
N SER A 117 -6.27 5.37 -11.42
CA SER A 117 -6.41 6.25 -10.26
C SER A 117 -7.39 5.70 -9.22
N VAL A 118 -7.24 6.15 -7.97
CA VAL A 118 -8.24 5.91 -6.92
C VAL A 118 -9.27 7.04 -6.97
N PRO A 119 -10.56 6.73 -7.15
CA PRO A 119 -11.55 7.78 -7.29
C PRO A 119 -11.92 8.40 -5.92
N PRO A 120 -12.40 9.66 -5.87
CA PRO A 120 -12.69 10.36 -4.61
C PRO A 120 -13.69 9.63 -3.71
N GLU A 121 -14.69 8.95 -4.28
CA GLU A 121 -15.68 8.18 -3.53
C GLU A 121 -15.10 6.94 -2.82
N ALA A 122 -13.89 6.52 -3.20
CA ALA A 122 -13.14 5.47 -2.51
C ALA A 122 -12.32 6.01 -1.33
N ARG A 123 -12.40 7.31 -1.03
CA ARG A 123 -11.80 7.94 0.14
C ARG A 123 -12.71 7.82 1.36
N ALA A 124 -12.09 7.54 2.48
CA ALA A 124 -12.64 7.62 3.83
C ALA A 124 -11.60 8.29 4.73
N TYR A 125 -11.78 8.20 6.04
CA TYR A 125 -10.82 8.58 7.06
C TYR A 125 -10.58 7.40 7.98
N CYS A 126 -9.35 7.25 8.47
CA CYS A 126 -9.03 6.29 9.52
C CYS A 126 -8.33 6.97 10.69
N TYR A 127 -8.54 6.41 11.89
CA TYR A 127 -7.82 6.81 13.09
C TYR A 127 -6.61 5.88 13.25
N LEU A 128 -5.44 6.36 12.82
CA LEU A 128 -4.22 5.55 12.74
C LEU A 128 -3.30 5.79 13.95
N ASP A 129 -3.70 5.23 15.09
CA ASP A 129 -2.85 5.13 16.27
C ASP A 129 -2.23 3.72 16.36
N ARG A 130 -0.90 3.65 16.55
CA ARG A 130 -0.15 2.39 16.70
C ARG A 130 -0.71 1.48 17.80
N ARG A 131 -1.28 2.07 18.86
CA ARG A 131 -1.85 1.34 20.00
C ARG A 131 -3.12 0.57 19.63
N LEU A 132 -3.87 1.06 18.64
CA LEU A 132 -5.14 0.49 18.21
C LEU A 132 -5.03 -0.42 16.97
N VAL A 133 -3.89 -0.40 16.28
CA VAL A 133 -3.64 -1.23 15.10
C VAL A 133 -2.87 -2.49 15.50
N PRO A 134 -3.49 -3.69 15.44
CA PRO A 134 -2.81 -4.93 15.79
C PRO A 134 -1.62 -5.16 14.86
N ARG A 135 -0.42 -5.40 15.41
CA ARG A 135 0.85 -5.49 14.67
C ARG A 135 1.26 -4.18 13.98
N GLY A 136 1.03 -3.03 14.64
CA GLY A 136 1.37 -1.68 14.17
C GLY A 136 2.75 -1.57 13.51
N ASP A 137 3.79 -2.22 14.06
CA ASP A 137 5.17 -2.20 13.54
C ASP A 137 5.35 -2.82 12.14
N HIS A 138 4.43 -3.68 11.70
CA HIS A 138 4.48 -4.25 10.35
C HIS A 138 3.97 -3.27 9.29
N ARG A 139 3.19 -2.25 9.69
CA ARG A 139 2.54 -1.31 8.78
C ARG A 139 3.09 0.12 8.95
N LEU A 140 3.57 0.46 10.15
CA LEU A 140 4.33 1.65 10.49
C LEU A 140 5.77 1.22 10.82
N ARG A 141 6.71 1.49 9.91
CA ARG A 141 8.02 0.82 9.87
C ARG A 141 9.03 1.52 10.78
N GLY A 142 9.01 1.16 12.06
CA GLY A 142 9.89 1.78 13.05
C GLY A 142 9.68 3.29 13.10
N PRO A 143 10.70 4.13 12.87
CA PRO A 143 10.55 5.59 12.83
C PRO A 143 10.03 6.13 11.48
N TYR A 144 9.83 5.28 10.47
CA TYR A 144 9.30 5.67 9.17
C TYR A 144 7.80 5.40 9.04
N ASP A 145 7.05 6.43 8.66
CA ASP A 145 5.64 6.32 8.30
C ASP A 145 5.46 6.42 6.77
N PRO A 146 5.21 5.29 6.08
CA PRO A 146 5.06 5.28 4.63
C PRO A 146 3.74 5.89 4.13
N HIS A 147 2.81 6.24 5.01
CA HIS A 147 1.50 6.77 4.65
C HIS A 147 1.47 8.31 4.56
N LEU A 148 2.48 9.00 5.10
CA LEU A 148 2.62 10.46 5.05
C LEU A 148 3.06 11.00 3.68
N GLY A 149 3.66 10.19 2.82
CA GLY A 149 4.02 10.65 1.47
C GLY A 149 2.77 10.94 0.64
N ALA A 150 2.74 12.02 -0.14
CA ALA A 150 1.60 12.31 -1.02
C ALA A 150 1.47 11.28 -2.16
N VAL A 151 2.51 11.13 -2.98
CA VAL A 151 2.45 10.27 -4.17
C VAL A 151 2.80 8.82 -3.85
N LYS A 152 1.93 7.88 -4.25
CA LYS A 152 2.11 6.44 -4.07
C LYS A 152 1.68 5.67 -5.33
N LEU A 153 2.52 4.75 -5.78
CA LEU A 153 2.14 3.74 -6.76
C LEU A 153 1.43 2.60 -6.03
N LEU A 154 0.16 2.36 -6.34
CA LEU A 154 -0.60 1.21 -5.87
C LEU A 154 -0.57 0.13 -6.93
N PHE A 155 -0.34 -1.13 -6.56
CA PHE A 155 -0.33 -2.21 -7.53
C PHE A 155 -0.68 -3.57 -6.95
N ASN A 156 -1.31 -4.42 -7.75
CA ASN A 156 -1.48 -5.85 -7.49
C ASN A 156 -1.01 -6.62 -8.73
N VAL A 157 0.17 -7.24 -8.59
CA VAL A 157 0.79 -8.08 -9.63
C VAL A 157 0.70 -9.57 -9.29
N ARG A 158 -0.21 -9.96 -8.39
CA ARG A 158 -0.43 -11.34 -7.94
C ARG A 158 -1.83 -11.86 -8.25
N GLU A 159 -2.76 -10.96 -8.60
CA GLU A 159 -4.13 -11.30 -8.96
C GLU A 159 -4.44 -10.79 -10.35
N LEU A 160 -5.10 -11.65 -11.14
CA LEU A 160 -5.59 -11.27 -12.45
C LEU A 160 -6.99 -10.63 -12.34
N PRO A 161 -7.28 -9.60 -13.13
CA PRO A 161 -6.34 -8.98 -14.07
C PRO A 161 -5.40 -8.02 -13.29
N LEU A 162 -4.11 -7.93 -13.66
CA LEU A 162 -3.10 -7.17 -12.87
C LEU A 162 -3.53 -5.71 -12.74
N SER A 163 -3.19 -5.00 -11.68
CA SER A 163 -3.67 -3.62 -11.53
C SER A 163 -2.59 -2.70 -11.02
N ALA A 164 -2.61 -1.47 -11.52
CA ALA A 164 -1.82 -0.37 -11.00
C ALA A 164 -2.64 0.92 -10.97
N ALA A 165 -2.39 1.77 -9.98
CA ALA A 165 -2.99 3.09 -9.85
C ALA A 165 -1.99 4.06 -9.25
N LEU A 166 -2.13 5.33 -9.60
CA LEU A 166 -1.43 6.41 -8.91
C LEU A 166 -2.38 7.04 -7.90
N LEU A 167 -1.90 7.17 -6.67
CA LEU A 167 -2.51 8.03 -5.67
C LEU A 167 -1.60 9.26 -5.53
N GLU A 168 -2.14 10.45 -5.77
CA GLU A 168 -1.38 11.70 -5.75
C GLU A 168 -1.65 12.54 -4.49
N ASP A 169 -2.33 11.94 -3.50
CA ASP A 169 -2.73 12.58 -2.26
C ASP A 169 -2.14 11.89 -1.01
N GLU A 170 -1.88 12.70 0.02
CA GLU A 170 -1.48 12.19 1.33
C GLU A 170 -2.59 11.31 1.94
N GLY A 171 -2.17 10.20 2.56
CA GLY A 171 -3.07 9.35 3.31
C GLY A 171 -2.71 7.87 3.28
N CYS A 172 -3.42 7.16 4.14
CA CYS A 172 -3.34 5.73 4.35
C CYS A 172 -3.96 4.97 3.18
N VAL A 173 -3.39 3.81 2.84
CA VAL A 173 -3.92 2.95 1.78
C VAL A 173 -4.48 1.69 2.44
N HIS A 174 -5.68 1.27 2.09
CA HIS A 174 -6.26 0.02 2.61
C HIS A 174 -5.47 -1.22 2.16
N ASP A 175 -5.26 -2.18 3.07
CA ASP A 175 -4.76 -3.53 2.80
C ASP A 175 -5.74 -4.37 1.96
N HIS A 176 -5.70 -4.21 0.64
CA HIS A 176 -6.51 -4.99 -0.28
C HIS A 176 -5.78 -6.26 -0.76
N ARG A 177 -6.13 -7.42 -0.21
CA ARG A 177 -5.64 -8.75 -0.64
C ARG A 177 -4.11 -8.79 -0.80
N HIS A 178 -3.59 -9.05 -2.01
CA HIS A 178 -2.15 -9.09 -2.31
C HIS A 178 -1.59 -7.75 -2.81
N ALA A 179 -2.39 -6.69 -2.82
CA ALA A 179 -1.97 -5.38 -3.27
C ALA A 179 -0.86 -4.79 -2.38
N ARG A 180 -0.01 -4.01 -3.01
CA ARG A 180 1.06 -3.25 -2.37
C ARG A 180 0.95 -1.79 -2.79
N PHE A 181 1.58 -0.94 -2.02
CA PHE A 181 1.86 0.43 -2.42
C PHE A 181 3.35 0.72 -2.28
N ALA A 182 3.85 1.63 -3.11
CA ALA A 182 5.21 2.15 -3.05
C ALA A 182 5.15 3.68 -3.00
N PRO A 183 5.65 4.32 -1.92
CA PRO A 183 5.82 5.76 -1.88
C PRO A 183 6.76 6.23 -2.99
N LEU A 184 6.51 7.40 -3.58
CA LEU A 184 7.39 8.00 -4.58
C LEU A 184 8.77 8.33 -4.01
N TYR A 185 8.79 8.83 -2.77
CA TYR A 185 10.00 9.14 -2.03
C TYR A 185 10.07 8.30 -0.77
N VAL A 186 11.26 7.78 -0.49
CA VAL A 186 11.56 6.98 0.70
C VAL A 186 12.91 7.42 1.29
N PRO A 187 13.16 7.20 2.58
CA PRO A 187 14.49 7.42 3.14
C PRO A 187 15.56 6.63 2.41
N GLN A 188 16.70 7.27 2.12
CA GLN A 188 17.79 6.72 1.32
C GLN A 188 18.23 5.34 1.80
N ARG A 189 18.43 5.17 3.10
CA ARG A 189 18.88 3.89 3.64
C ARG A 189 17.83 2.79 3.52
N LEU A 190 16.53 3.13 3.53
CA LEU A 190 15.48 2.14 3.26
C LEU A 190 15.46 1.68 1.81
N ARG A 191 15.77 2.58 0.87
CA ARG A 191 15.94 2.23 -0.55
C ARG A 191 17.15 1.30 -0.73
N ASP A 192 18.26 1.63 -0.09
CA ASP A 192 19.57 0.98 -0.34
C ASP A 192 19.73 -0.34 0.46
N GLU A 193 19.27 -0.38 1.71
CA GLU A 193 19.45 -1.51 2.64
C GLU A 193 18.16 -2.30 2.87
N GLY A 194 17.01 -1.76 2.48
CA GLY A 194 15.70 -2.41 2.59
C GLY A 194 14.99 -2.24 3.95
N LEU A 195 13.77 -2.77 4.03
CA LEU A 195 12.87 -2.59 5.18
C LEU A 195 13.34 -3.28 6.47
N GLY A 196 14.34 -4.16 6.41
CA GLY A 196 14.91 -4.80 7.61
C GLY A 196 15.56 -3.79 8.57
N LEU A 197 16.06 -2.67 8.02
CA LEU A 197 16.72 -1.60 8.75
C LEU A 197 15.85 -0.98 9.85
N THR A 198 14.52 -0.95 9.68
CA THR A 198 13.61 -0.31 10.66
C THR A 198 13.49 -1.07 11.98
N ARG A 199 14.18 -2.21 12.13
CA ARG A 199 14.26 -2.97 13.39
C ARG A 199 15.36 -2.43 14.31
N SER A 200 16.44 -1.89 13.75
CA SER A 200 17.59 -1.38 14.50
C SER A 200 17.55 0.13 14.67
N VAL A 201 17.13 0.87 13.64
CA VAL A 201 17.08 2.34 13.65
C VAL A 201 15.97 2.86 14.56
N LYS A 202 16.27 3.89 15.36
CA LYS A 202 15.33 4.44 16.36
C LYS A 202 14.74 5.78 15.96
N THR A 203 15.45 6.58 15.18
CA THR A 203 15.01 7.92 14.76
C THR A 203 14.83 8.02 13.25
N ARG A 204 14.10 9.05 12.80
CA ARG A 204 13.91 9.32 11.38
C ARG A 204 15.20 9.79 10.71
N ASP A 205 16.01 10.58 11.40
CA ASP A 205 17.23 11.18 10.87
C ASP A 205 18.28 10.12 10.51
N GLU A 206 18.37 9.06 11.31
CA GLU A 206 19.22 7.89 11.04
C GLU A 206 18.89 7.15 9.73
N LEU A 207 17.71 7.36 9.14
CA LEU A 207 17.30 6.76 7.86
C LEU A 207 17.79 7.54 6.63
N GLY A 208 18.35 8.74 6.84
CA GLY A 208 18.85 9.61 5.77
C GLY A 208 17.75 10.42 5.05
N PRO A 209 18.14 11.21 4.04
CA PRO A 209 17.22 12.08 3.33
C PRO A 209 16.20 11.26 2.50
N LEU A 210 15.09 11.92 2.14
CA LEU A 210 14.15 11.35 1.18
C LEU A 210 14.75 11.37 -0.23
N VAL A 211 14.69 10.23 -0.90
CA VAL A 211 15.16 10.03 -2.28
C VAL A 211 14.08 9.31 -3.09
N PRO A 212 14.08 9.41 -4.44
CA PRO A 212 13.13 8.66 -5.25
C PRO A 212 13.25 7.15 -5.02
N ASN A 213 12.11 6.48 -4.89
CA ASN A 213 12.00 5.04 -4.68
C ASN A 213 12.14 4.29 -6.01
N LEU A 214 13.31 4.44 -6.62
CA LEU A 214 13.67 3.83 -7.89
C LEU A 214 15.07 3.20 -7.78
N SER A 215 15.30 2.12 -8.52
CA SER A 215 16.63 1.55 -8.72
C SER A 215 17.55 2.54 -9.47
N PRO A 216 18.87 2.31 -9.52
CA PRO A 216 19.76 3.12 -10.35
C PRO A 216 19.35 3.20 -11.83
N ARG A 217 18.88 2.08 -12.42
CA ARG A 217 18.36 2.07 -13.80
C ARG A 217 17.03 2.83 -13.89
N GLY A 218 16.18 2.73 -12.88
CA GLY A 218 14.92 3.45 -12.76
C GLY A 218 15.12 4.96 -12.63
N LEU A 219 16.14 5.40 -11.91
CA LEU A 219 16.51 6.82 -11.80
C LEU A 219 16.94 7.40 -13.16
N ALA A 220 17.84 6.72 -13.86
CA ALA A 220 18.25 7.13 -15.20
C ALA A 220 17.07 7.13 -16.20
N TRP A 221 16.15 6.18 -16.07
CA TRP A 221 14.90 6.17 -16.84
C TRP A 221 13.97 7.33 -16.49
N ALA A 222 13.81 7.62 -15.20
CA ALA A 222 13.00 8.73 -14.73
C ALA A 222 13.52 10.09 -15.21
N GLU A 223 14.84 10.30 -15.22
CA GLU A 223 15.45 11.52 -15.77
C GLU A 223 15.00 11.80 -17.22
N ARG A 224 14.96 10.76 -18.07
CA ARG A 224 14.49 10.89 -19.46
C ARG A 224 13.00 11.19 -19.55
N LEU A 225 12.20 10.71 -18.59
CA LEU A 225 10.76 10.96 -18.54
C LEU A 225 10.38 12.31 -17.89
N GLY A 226 11.35 13.10 -17.44
CA GLY A 226 11.09 14.37 -16.75
C GLY A 226 10.93 14.23 -15.24
N GLY A 227 11.32 13.10 -14.66
CA GLY A 227 11.47 12.90 -13.22
C GLY A 227 10.73 11.67 -12.65
N PRO A 228 10.79 11.49 -11.32
CA PRO A 228 10.22 10.32 -10.65
C PRO A 228 8.71 10.15 -10.80
N LEU A 229 7.95 11.25 -10.77
CA LEU A 229 6.49 11.21 -10.90
C LEU A 229 6.06 10.72 -12.31
N PRO A 230 6.59 11.30 -13.42
CA PRO A 230 6.38 10.74 -14.75
C PRO A 230 6.75 9.26 -14.88
N ALA A 231 7.81 8.80 -14.22
CA ALA A 231 8.18 7.38 -14.19
C ALA A 231 7.10 6.52 -13.51
N PHE A 232 6.54 6.96 -12.37
CA PHE A 232 5.42 6.27 -11.72
C PHE A 232 4.15 6.26 -12.59
N GLN A 233 3.85 7.36 -13.28
CA GLN A 233 2.75 7.41 -14.24
C GLN A 233 2.96 6.45 -15.42
N ALA A 234 4.20 6.35 -15.92
CA ALA A 234 4.57 5.39 -16.96
C ALA A 234 4.41 3.93 -16.48
N LEU A 235 4.77 3.62 -15.22
CA LEU A 235 4.51 2.30 -14.61
C LEU A 235 3.01 1.96 -14.58
N VAL A 236 2.17 2.93 -14.21
CA VAL A 236 0.71 2.74 -14.20
C VAL A 236 0.19 2.45 -15.62
N ARG A 237 0.64 3.21 -16.63
CA ARG A 237 0.27 2.98 -18.03
C ARG A 237 0.73 1.61 -18.52
N PHE A 238 1.98 1.24 -18.26
CA PHE A 238 2.56 -0.03 -18.66
C PHE A 238 1.81 -1.22 -18.06
N LEU A 239 1.63 -1.24 -16.73
CA LEU A 239 0.99 -2.35 -16.03
C LEU A 239 -0.47 -2.54 -16.42
N ASN A 240 -1.17 -1.47 -16.78
CA ASN A 240 -2.56 -1.53 -17.25
C ASN A 240 -2.68 -1.66 -18.79
N GLY A 241 -1.56 -1.68 -19.50
CA GLY A 241 -1.51 -1.67 -20.96
C GLY A 241 -1.90 -3.01 -21.61
N PRO A 242 -2.22 -2.99 -22.91
CA PRO A 242 -2.74 -4.16 -23.63
C PRO A 242 -1.73 -5.31 -23.70
N GLU A 243 -0.43 -5.05 -23.89
CA GLU A 243 0.59 -6.12 -23.92
C GLU A 243 0.68 -6.84 -22.56
N VAL A 244 0.66 -6.09 -21.45
CA VAL A 244 0.69 -6.69 -20.11
C VAL A 244 -0.59 -7.49 -19.87
N GLN A 245 -1.76 -6.91 -20.15
CA GLN A 245 -3.04 -7.52 -19.78
C GLN A 245 -3.49 -8.64 -20.72
N GLY A 246 -3.23 -8.49 -22.02
CA GLY A 246 -3.69 -9.41 -23.06
C GLY A 246 -2.70 -10.52 -23.39
N ILE A 247 -1.40 -10.30 -23.19
CA ILE A 247 -0.36 -11.24 -23.63
C ILE A 247 0.44 -11.78 -22.45
N TRP A 248 1.08 -10.92 -21.66
CA TRP A 248 2.02 -11.36 -20.62
C TRP A 248 1.32 -11.93 -19.38
N ALA A 249 0.36 -11.21 -18.81
CA ALA A 249 -0.28 -11.58 -17.55
C ALA A 249 -1.07 -12.90 -17.61
N PRO A 250 -1.80 -13.24 -18.69
CA PRO A 250 -2.44 -14.55 -18.83
C PRO A 250 -1.45 -15.72 -18.77
N ALA A 251 -0.22 -15.52 -19.25
CA ALA A 251 0.81 -16.55 -19.27
C ALA A 251 1.68 -16.60 -17.99
N PHE A 252 1.97 -15.45 -17.38
CA PHE A 252 3.00 -15.34 -16.33
C PHE A 252 2.56 -14.59 -15.06
N GLY A 253 1.42 -13.90 -15.07
CA GLY A 253 1.03 -12.97 -14.01
C GLY A 253 0.90 -13.60 -12.62
N ALA A 254 0.63 -14.91 -12.54
CA ALA A 254 0.57 -15.64 -11.27
C ALA A 254 1.93 -16.19 -10.81
N SER A 255 2.90 -16.38 -11.72
CA SER A 255 4.16 -17.08 -11.43
C SER A 255 5.40 -16.17 -11.41
N ARG A 256 5.38 -15.04 -12.14
CA ARG A 256 6.55 -14.18 -12.32
C ARG A 256 6.30 -12.74 -11.88
N VAL A 257 7.40 -12.02 -11.63
CA VAL A 257 7.38 -10.56 -11.46
C VAL A 257 7.55 -9.95 -12.85
N VAL A 258 6.64 -9.04 -13.20
CA VAL A 258 6.67 -8.34 -14.50
C VAL A 258 7.98 -7.57 -14.67
N PRO A 259 8.76 -7.84 -15.73
CA PRO A 259 9.89 -6.99 -16.12
C PRO A 259 9.35 -5.74 -16.81
N VAL A 260 9.76 -4.57 -16.33
CA VAL A 260 9.38 -3.28 -16.92
C VAL A 260 10.47 -2.88 -17.92
N PRO A 261 10.17 -2.79 -19.23
CA PRO A 261 11.15 -2.32 -20.21
C PRO A 261 11.52 -0.85 -19.94
N LEU A 262 12.81 -0.54 -19.94
CA LEU A 262 13.34 0.81 -19.64
C LEU A 262 13.92 1.51 -20.88
N ALA A 263 13.81 0.88 -22.04
CA ALA A 263 14.33 1.35 -23.32
C ALA A 263 13.30 2.21 -24.09
N GLU A 264 13.83 3.07 -24.95
CA GLU A 264 13.12 4.03 -25.81
C GLU A 264 12.13 3.34 -26.75
N GLU A 265 10.92 3.88 -26.83
CA GLU A 265 10.22 4.06 -28.11
C GLU A 265 10.04 5.57 -28.31
#